data_AF-K0F048-F1
#
_entry.id   AF-K0F048-F1
#
_cell.length_a   1.000
_cell.length_b   1.000
_cell.length_c   1.000
_cell.angle_alpha   90.00
_cell.angle_beta   90.00
_cell.angle_gamma   90.00
#
_symmetry.space_group_name_H-M   'P 1'
#
loop_
_entity.id
_entity.type
_entity.pdbx_description
1 polymer ?
#
loop_
_entity_poly.entity_id
_entity_poly.type
_entity_poly.pdbx_seq_one_letter_code
_entity_poly.pdbx_strand_id
1 'polypeptide(L)'
;MAAPTQSAEAARVRVGVLVATYQVDVVIPTKFTVETFIDDLLVVLAEAIDDDDVDFTAPTGLWSLARPGEPPIPRWHVLADYDIADGALLMLSVVESGEEFRPVVEDITDALALTNEREFAEYDAETSMITGTVVLCLGAAAAAVLLSWSWMRTGSFWWCGLPALLLGVAAVLGAVWTARRGTRPRVGLGVALSAVPLLFAGGAMLIPPPYGEPGPFGAANLAAGAVLAAVSTIVLLRLTGWAVATMLAATTLALAATAAALTATYTNLGIHQIGGGALLIGLVLLTFASRLAVMLARIQPPDLPDPGNDVTPASLADIFDAESGAADGRISADPSHEPRGRTGSDIESRARYAVACLRGLIVAIATLLAVAAVAVCVVSPGGIREIVVAMAVAAILVMRARWHPDRVQALALIGAAATVVLGVGCVLVGTYSTPWVRLLVVLTVVSIAGAGCAGAVQLPKRRLTPVTRRMIDLLEYALIVLVPVLACWIAGIYTALRRI
;
A
#
# COMPACT_ATOMS: atom_id res chain seq x y z
N MET A 1 66.99 -15.02 31.09
CA MET A 1 65.59 -15.02 30.62
C MET A 1 65.56 -14.16 29.37
N ALA A 2 65.76 -14.78 28.21
CA ALA A 2 65.81 -14.07 26.93
C ALA A 2 64.38 -13.70 26.51
N ALA A 3 64.15 -12.43 26.16
CA ALA A 3 62.88 -12.00 25.57
C ALA A 3 62.65 -12.80 24.27
N PRO A 4 61.45 -13.34 24.03
CA PRO A 4 61.17 -14.01 22.77
C PRO A 4 61.35 -13.01 21.63
N THR A 5 62.25 -13.31 20.70
CA THR A 5 62.42 -12.57 19.45
C THR A 5 61.08 -12.54 18.72
N GLN A 6 60.52 -11.35 18.57
CA GLN A 6 59.28 -11.12 17.84
C GLN A 6 59.49 -11.57 16.39
N SER A 7 58.64 -12.46 15.88
CA SER A 7 58.67 -12.88 14.48
C SER A 7 58.58 -11.64 13.59
N ALA A 8 59.39 -11.59 12.53
CA ALA A 8 59.36 -10.51 11.53
C ALA A 8 58.09 -10.54 10.65
N GLU A 9 57.16 -11.46 10.92
CA GLU A 9 55.93 -11.62 10.19
C GLU A 9 54.96 -10.46 10.46
N ALA A 10 54.55 -9.78 9.38
CA ALA A 10 53.55 -8.72 9.45
C ALA A 10 52.23 -9.28 10.00
N ALA A 11 51.60 -8.56 10.92
CA ALA A 11 50.26 -8.90 11.38
C ALA A 11 49.28 -8.83 10.19
N ARG A 12 48.55 -9.93 9.97
CA ARG A 12 47.63 -10.11 8.85
C ARG A 12 46.27 -10.52 9.35
N VAL A 13 45.24 -10.19 8.58
CA VAL A 13 43.86 -10.62 8.79
C VAL A 13 43.30 -11.10 7.44
N ARG A 14 42.52 -12.18 7.47
CA ARG A 14 41.74 -12.67 6.32
C ARG A 14 40.38 -11.99 6.33
N VAL A 15 40.07 -11.25 5.27
CA VAL A 15 38.79 -10.56 5.09
C VAL A 15 38.13 -11.00 3.79
N GLY A 16 36.80 -10.98 3.75
CA GLY A 16 36.05 -11.11 2.50
C GLY A 16 35.82 -9.73 1.90
N VAL A 17 36.34 -9.46 0.71
CA VAL A 17 36.10 -8.19 0.00
C VAL A 17 34.98 -8.40 -1.03
N LEU A 18 33.91 -7.63 -0.88
CA LEU A 18 32.83 -7.55 -1.85
C LEU A 18 33.20 -6.60 -2.98
N VAL A 19 33.10 -7.11 -4.20
CA VAL A 19 33.27 -6.36 -5.44
C VAL A 19 32.13 -6.75 -6.37
N ALA A 20 31.25 -5.81 -6.69
CA ALA A 20 30.03 -6.06 -7.47
C ALA A 20 29.21 -7.22 -6.87
N THR A 21 29.18 -8.36 -7.56
CA THR A 21 28.47 -9.59 -7.19
C THR A 21 29.37 -10.65 -6.56
N TYR A 22 30.68 -10.41 -6.50
CA TYR A 22 31.69 -11.36 -6.04
C TYR A 22 32.11 -11.08 -4.60
N GLN A 23 32.37 -12.15 -3.85
CA GLN A 23 33.09 -12.09 -2.59
C GLN A 23 34.44 -12.79 -2.77
N VAL A 24 35.53 -12.05 -2.60
CA VAL A 24 36.89 -12.58 -2.68
C VAL A 24 37.54 -12.54 -1.31
N ASP A 25 37.90 -13.71 -0.78
CA ASP A 25 38.60 -13.80 0.50
C ASP A 25 40.10 -13.55 0.30
N VAL A 26 40.59 -12.45 0.87
CA VAL A 26 41.98 -11.99 0.75
C VAL A 26 42.62 -11.82 2.12
N VAL A 27 43.93 -12.06 2.18
CA VAL A 27 44.73 -11.85 3.40
C VAL A 27 45.48 -10.54 3.26
N ILE A 28 45.17 -9.57 4.11
CA ILE A 28 45.72 -8.21 4.05
C ILE A 28 46.44 -7.84 5.34
N PRO A 29 47.48 -6.99 5.28
CA PRO A 29 48.23 -6.59 6.46
C PRO A 29 47.46 -5.56 7.31
N THR A 30 47.41 -5.74 8.63
CA THR A 30 46.59 -4.88 9.52
C THR A 30 47.29 -3.64 10.04
N LYS A 31 48.62 -3.67 10.12
CA LYS A 31 49.44 -2.58 10.69
C LYS A 31 49.98 -1.59 9.66
N PHE A 32 49.68 -1.80 8.38
CA PHE A 32 50.04 -0.89 7.30
C PHE A 32 48.84 -0.03 6.94
N THR A 33 49.11 1.19 6.49
CA THR A 33 48.08 2.10 6.01
C THR A 33 47.42 1.52 4.77
N VAL A 34 46.11 1.73 4.62
CA VAL A 34 45.34 1.24 3.46
C VAL A 34 45.98 1.69 2.13
N GLU A 35 46.52 2.91 2.10
CA GLU A 35 47.24 3.46 0.95
C GLU A 35 48.36 2.58 0.42
N THR A 36 49.06 1.85 1.29
CA THR A 36 50.25 1.07 0.93
C THR A 36 49.94 -0.19 0.15
N PHE A 37 48.74 -0.77 0.33
CA PHE A 37 48.40 -2.07 -0.26
C PHE A 37 47.13 -2.04 -1.11
N ILE A 38 46.33 -0.97 -1.07
CA ILE A 38 45.04 -0.94 -1.79
C ILE A 38 45.22 -1.09 -3.31
N ASP A 39 46.25 -0.48 -3.90
CA ASP A 39 46.47 -0.54 -5.35
C ASP A 39 46.89 -1.96 -5.78
N ASP A 40 47.74 -2.63 -4.98
CA ASP A 40 48.07 -4.05 -5.20
C ASP A 40 46.87 -4.97 -4.96
N LEU A 41 46.03 -4.65 -3.96
CA LEU A 41 44.80 -5.39 -3.69
C LEU A 41 43.84 -5.30 -4.87
N LEU A 42 43.72 -4.14 -5.53
CA LEU A 42 42.89 -3.99 -6.74
C LEU A 42 43.37 -4.90 -7.87
N VAL A 43 44.70 -5.04 -8.06
CA VAL A 43 45.26 -5.97 -9.05
C VAL A 43 44.91 -7.42 -8.71
N VAL A 44 45.05 -7.81 -7.44
CA VAL A 44 44.69 -9.16 -6.97
C VAL A 44 43.20 -9.43 -7.15
N LEU A 45 42.34 -8.47 -6.86
CA LEU A 45 40.89 -8.59 -7.03
C LEU A 45 40.51 -8.68 -8.52
N ALA A 46 41.17 -7.89 -9.39
CA ALA A 46 40.96 -7.95 -10.83
C ALA A 46 41.35 -9.31 -11.42
N GLU A 47 42.51 -9.86 -11.03
CA GLU A 47 42.96 -11.18 -11.46
C GLU A 47 42.08 -12.31 -10.89
N ALA A 48 41.58 -12.16 -9.65
CA ALA A 48 40.74 -13.18 -9.01
C ALA A 48 39.32 -13.25 -9.59
N ILE A 49 38.77 -12.13 -10.05
CA ILE A 49 37.42 -12.07 -10.62
C ILE A 49 37.44 -12.45 -12.11
N ASP A 50 38.48 -12.05 -12.86
CA ASP A 50 38.67 -12.36 -14.29
C ASP A 50 37.39 -12.14 -15.13
N ASP A 51 36.70 -11.02 -14.88
CA ASP A 51 35.51 -10.61 -15.59
C ASP A 51 35.69 -9.20 -16.17
N ASP A 52 35.66 -9.10 -17.50
CA ASP A 52 35.84 -7.85 -18.24
C ASP A 52 34.72 -6.83 -17.98
N ASP A 53 33.56 -7.28 -17.46
CA ASP A 53 32.42 -6.40 -17.13
C ASP A 53 32.62 -5.63 -15.80
N VAL A 54 33.63 -5.98 -14.98
CA VAL A 54 33.90 -5.33 -13.68
C VAL A 54 34.96 -4.24 -13.82
N ASP A 55 34.52 -2.98 -13.76
CA ASP A 55 35.42 -1.82 -13.79
C ASP A 55 36.03 -1.53 -12.42
N PHE A 56 37.36 -1.70 -12.30
CA PHE A 56 38.14 -1.36 -11.11
C PHE A 56 38.65 0.09 -11.12
N THR A 57 38.26 0.92 -12.08
CA THR A 57 38.55 2.35 -12.02
C THR A 57 37.57 3.06 -11.09
N ALA A 58 38.10 3.91 -10.20
CA ALA A 58 37.25 4.63 -9.25
C ALA A 58 36.40 5.66 -10.03
N PRO A 59 35.07 5.64 -9.94
CA PRO A 59 34.23 6.56 -10.71
C PRO A 59 34.49 8.03 -10.37
N THR A 60 34.78 8.34 -9.11
CA THR A 60 35.08 9.71 -8.63
C THR A 60 35.93 9.65 -7.35
N GLY A 61 37.24 9.85 -7.44
CA GLY A 61 38.14 9.87 -6.26
C GLY A 61 39.11 8.69 -6.23
N LEU A 62 39.41 8.17 -5.04
CA LEU A 62 40.36 7.08 -4.83
C LEU A 62 39.70 5.91 -4.11
N TRP A 63 40.03 4.68 -4.50
CA TRP A 63 39.54 3.49 -3.81
C TRP A 63 40.08 3.38 -2.38
N SER A 64 39.22 2.89 -1.49
CA SER A 64 39.53 2.46 -0.13
C SER A 64 38.56 1.35 0.29
N LEU A 65 38.68 0.90 1.55
CA LEU A 65 37.88 -0.17 2.13
C LEU A 65 36.84 0.40 3.12
N ALA A 66 35.63 -0.14 3.12
CA ALA A 66 34.58 0.15 4.10
C ALA A 66 33.94 -1.14 4.59
N ARG A 67 33.35 -1.14 5.79
CA ARG A 67 32.35 -2.16 6.14
C ARG A 67 31.04 -1.85 5.39
N PRO A 68 30.24 -2.86 5.03
CA PRO A 68 28.94 -2.63 4.38
C PRO A 68 28.06 -1.67 5.18
N GLY A 69 27.75 -0.51 4.60
CA GLY A 69 26.93 0.54 5.23
C GLY A 69 27.67 1.51 6.16
N GLU A 70 28.98 1.38 6.31
CA GLU A 70 29.83 2.32 7.03
C GLU A 70 30.61 3.24 6.07
N PRO A 71 31.05 4.44 6.54
CA PRO A 71 31.88 5.32 5.73
C PRO A 71 33.24 4.67 5.39
N PRO A 72 33.87 5.07 4.26
CA PRO A 72 35.16 4.54 3.85
C PRO A 72 36.26 4.84 4.88
N ILE A 73 37.11 3.85 5.11
CA ILE A 73 38.30 3.99 5.94
C ILE A 73 39.26 4.95 5.21
N PRO A 74 39.76 6.02 5.83
CA PRO A 74 40.73 6.90 5.19
C PRO A 74 42.00 6.15 4.81
N ARG A 75 42.56 6.42 3.61
CA ARG A 75 43.73 5.70 3.08
C ARG A 75 44.97 5.77 4.01
N TRP A 76 45.10 6.85 4.78
CA TRP A 76 46.20 7.06 5.74
C TRP A 76 46.00 6.38 7.10
N HIS A 77 44.90 5.64 7.32
CA HIS A 77 44.69 4.86 8.53
C HIS A 77 45.03 3.38 8.35
N VAL A 78 45.30 2.71 9.47
CA VAL A 78 45.57 1.27 9.53
C VAL A 78 44.30 0.50 9.88
N LEU A 79 44.17 -0.72 9.37
CA LEU A 79 42.98 -1.57 9.64
C LEU A 79 42.85 -1.98 11.10
N ALA A 80 43.98 -2.03 11.83
CA ALA A 80 44.00 -2.33 13.26
C ALA A 80 43.22 -1.30 14.11
N ASP A 81 43.13 -0.04 13.65
CA ASP A 81 42.40 1.02 14.36
C ASP A 81 40.87 0.85 14.25
N TYR A 82 40.40 0.11 13.24
CA TYR A 82 38.98 -0.11 12.93
C TYR A 82 38.47 -1.48 13.40
N ASP A 83 39.22 -2.14 14.29
CA ASP A 83 38.89 -3.44 14.90
C ASP A 83 38.44 -4.50 13.87
N ILE A 84 39.15 -4.55 12.74
CA ILE A 84 38.88 -5.49 11.65
C ILE A 84 39.50 -6.85 12.00
N ALA A 85 38.63 -7.81 12.31
CA ALA A 85 39.00 -9.17 12.70
C ALA A 85 38.95 -10.16 11.52
N ASP A 86 39.49 -11.36 11.74
CA ASP A 86 39.41 -12.45 10.75
C ASP A 86 37.96 -12.81 10.42
N GLY A 87 37.67 -12.90 9.13
CA GLY A 87 36.32 -13.13 8.60
C GLY A 87 35.47 -11.86 8.49
N ALA A 88 36.03 -10.67 8.78
CA ALA A 88 35.34 -9.42 8.54
C ALA A 88 35.08 -9.23 7.04
N LEU A 89 33.94 -8.60 6.75
CA LEU A 89 33.45 -8.37 5.41
C LEU A 89 33.62 -6.89 5.07
N LEU A 90 34.36 -6.61 4.01
CA LEU A 90 34.68 -5.27 3.54
C LEU A 90 34.16 -5.09 2.11
N MET A 91 33.95 -3.85 1.68
CA MET A 91 33.62 -3.51 0.31
C MET A 91 34.58 -2.44 -0.21
N LEU A 92 34.84 -2.45 -1.51
CA LEU A 92 35.48 -1.33 -2.18
C LEU A 92 34.55 -0.11 -2.13
N SER A 93 35.07 0.99 -1.62
CA SER A 93 34.35 2.24 -1.45
C SER A 93 35.27 3.39 -1.86
N VAL A 94 34.71 4.45 -2.41
CA VAL A 94 35.51 5.57 -2.90
C VAL A 94 35.63 6.61 -1.78
N VAL A 95 36.87 7.00 -1.48
CA VAL A 95 37.16 8.17 -0.64
C VAL A 95 37.21 9.37 -1.60
N GLU A 96 36.15 10.16 -1.58
CA GLU A 96 36.13 11.48 -2.18
C GLU A 96 36.90 12.46 -1.29
N SER A 97 37.58 13.44 -1.89
CA SER A 97 38.18 14.54 -1.13
C SER A 97 37.08 15.25 -0.36
N GLY A 98 37.25 15.41 0.96
CA GLY A 98 36.33 16.19 1.79
C GLY A 98 36.31 17.68 1.44
N GLU A 99 37.21 18.15 0.56
CA GLU A 99 37.16 19.49 -0.02
C GLU A 99 36.10 19.56 -1.13
N GLU A 100 34.84 19.61 -0.72
CA GLU A 100 33.74 20.02 -1.59
C GLU A 100 33.92 21.52 -1.89
N PHE A 101 34.28 21.87 -3.14
CA PHE A 101 34.42 23.27 -3.55
C PHE A 101 33.05 23.94 -3.54
N ARG A 102 32.69 24.57 -2.42
CA ARG A 102 31.47 25.36 -2.31
C ARG A 102 31.72 26.72 -2.94
N PRO A 103 31.09 27.05 -4.08
CA PRO A 103 31.28 28.36 -4.68
C PRO A 103 30.86 29.43 -3.67
N VAL A 104 31.76 30.38 -3.42
CA VAL A 104 31.44 31.55 -2.59
C VAL A 104 30.54 32.44 -3.43
N VAL A 105 29.27 32.52 -3.04
CA VAL A 105 28.30 33.40 -3.67
C VAL A 105 28.37 34.75 -2.97
N GLU A 106 28.88 35.77 -3.66
CA GLU A 106 29.08 37.11 -3.08
C GLU A 106 27.77 37.91 -2.95
N ASP A 107 26.82 37.69 -3.87
CA ASP A 107 25.51 38.34 -3.83
C ASP A 107 24.52 37.54 -2.95
N ILE A 108 23.94 38.21 -1.95
CA ILE A 108 22.91 37.65 -1.07
C ILE A 108 21.69 37.22 -1.87
N THR A 109 21.37 37.93 -2.95
CA THR A 109 20.24 37.64 -3.85
C THR A 109 20.45 36.32 -4.57
N ASP A 110 21.65 36.10 -5.12
CA ASP A 110 22.00 34.85 -5.79
C ASP A 110 22.06 33.69 -4.80
N ALA A 111 22.58 33.93 -3.58
CA ALA A 111 22.59 32.93 -2.52
C ALA A 111 21.15 32.52 -2.13
N LEU A 112 20.22 33.48 -2.05
CA LEU A 112 18.82 33.22 -1.79
C LEU A 112 18.15 32.46 -2.95
N ALA A 113 18.43 32.84 -4.19
CA ALA A 113 17.90 32.17 -5.38
C ALA A 113 18.36 30.71 -5.46
N LEU A 114 19.65 30.45 -5.28
CA LEU A 114 20.22 29.09 -5.26
C LEU A 114 19.67 28.25 -4.10
N THR A 115 19.43 28.86 -2.93
CA THR A 115 18.79 28.16 -1.81
C THR A 115 17.34 27.81 -2.15
N ASN A 116 16.61 28.73 -2.79
CA ASN A 116 15.23 28.53 -3.19
C ASN A 116 15.10 27.40 -4.25
N GLU A 117 15.94 27.39 -5.28
CA GLU A 117 15.97 26.33 -6.31
C GLU A 117 16.29 24.95 -5.74
N ARG A 118 17.11 24.87 -4.68
CA ARG A 118 17.47 23.61 -4.01
C ARG A 118 16.39 23.12 -3.06
N GLU A 119 15.78 24.01 -2.29
CA GLU A 119 14.80 23.63 -1.27
C GLU A 119 13.38 23.48 -1.82
N PHE A 120 13.02 24.22 -2.86
CA PHE A 120 11.66 24.27 -3.39
C PHE A 120 11.62 23.81 -4.85
N ALA A 121 10.84 22.76 -5.11
CA ALA A 121 10.58 22.33 -6.47
C ALA A 121 9.76 23.38 -7.23
N GLU A 122 10.20 23.72 -8.43
CA GLU A 122 9.43 24.60 -9.33
C GLU A 122 8.19 23.90 -9.91
N TYR A 123 7.25 24.70 -10.39
CA TYR A 123 6.06 24.19 -11.07
C TYR A 123 6.45 23.59 -12.43
N ASP A 124 6.56 22.28 -12.46
CA ASP A 124 7.03 21.55 -13.62
C ASP A 124 5.89 21.02 -14.51
N ALA A 125 6.28 20.42 -15.64
CA ALA A 125 5.35 19.78 -16.55
C ALA A 125 4.60 18.60 -15.90
N GLU A 126 5.22 17.87 -14.96
CA GLU A 126 4.54 16.77 -14.26
C GLU A 126 3.45 17.30 -13.33
N THR A 127 3.73 18.36 -12.56
CA THR A 127 2.75 19.00 -11.69
C THR A 127 1.59 19.56 -12.50
N SER A 128 1.85 20.15 -13.66
CA SER A 128 0.81 20.58 -14.61
C SER A 128 -0.10 19.44 -15.04
N MET A 129 0.49 18.29 -15.40
CA MET A 129 -0.24 17.08 -15.80
C MET A 129 -1.10 16.51 -14.66
N ILE A 130 -0.57 16.45 -13.43
CA ILE A 130 -1.31 15.97 -12.25
C ILE A 130 -2.46 16.93 -11.91
N THR A 131 -2.22 18.23 -11.92
CA THR A 131 -3.24 19.23 -11.63
C THR A 131 -4.38 19.13 -12.65
N GLY A 132 -4.05 19.01 -13.94
CA GLY A 132 -5.02 18.80 -15.01
C GLY A 132 -5.87 17.55 -14.83
N THR A 133 -5.28 16.42 -14.41
CA THR A 133 -6.04 15.18 -14.20
C THR A 133 -6.91 15.24 -12.94
N VAL A 134 -6.48 15.92 -11.88
CA VAL A 134 -7.30 16.17 -10.69
C VAL A 134 -8.53 17.02 -11.05
N VAL A 135 -8.35 18.10 -11.82
CA VAL A 135 -9.46 18.94 -12.30
C VAL A 135 -10.42 18.14 -13.16
N LEU A 136 -9.92 17.26 -14.03
CA LEU A 136 -10.74 16.35 -14.83
C LEU A 136 -11.57 15.40 -13.96
N CYS A 137 -10.96 14.78 -12.94
CA CYS A 137 -11.66 13.90 -11.99
C CYS A 137 -12.79 14.65 -11.26
N LEU A 138 -12.50 15.85 -10.76
CA LEU A 138 -13.48 16.69 -10.07
C LEU A 138 -14.61 17.12 -11.01
N GLY A 139 -14.27 17.52 -12.23
CA GLY A 139 -15.25 17.87 -13.27
C GLY A 139 -16.16 16.70 -13.63
N ALA A 140 -15.61 15.49 -13.76
CA ALA A 140 -16.38 14.28 -14.04
C ALA A 140 -17.30 13.89 -12.88
N ALA A 141 -16.82 13.98 -11.62
CA ALA A 141 -17.65 13.77 -10.45
C ALA A 141 -18.78 14.79 -10.34
N ALA A 142 -18.47 16.08 -10.57
CA ALA A 142 -19.48 17.15 -10.60
C ALA A 142 -20.52 16.93 -11.71
N ALA A 143 -20.08 16.56 -12.92
CA ALA A 143 -20.98 16.23 -14.02
C ALA A 143 -21.89 15.04 -13.69
N ALA A 144 -21.35 13.97 -13.09
CA ALA A 144 -22.14 12.83 -12.66
C ALA A 144 -23.21 13.23 -11.63
N VAL A 145 -22.87 14.08 -10.66
CA VAL A 145 -23.81 14.59 -9.64
C VAL A 145 -24.87 15.51 -10.27
N LEU A 146 -24.48 16.45 -11.13
CA LEU A 146 -25.40 17.39 -11.78
C LEU A 146 -26.38 16.67 -12.71
N LEU A 147 -25.89 15.72 -13.51
CA LEU A 147 -26.75 14.89 -14.37
C LEU A 147 -27.68 13.99 -13.55
N SER A 148 -27.20 13.49 -12.42
CA SER A 148 -28.04 12.71 -11.49
C SER A 148 -29.13 13.56 -10.88
N TRP A 149 -28.80 14.79 -10.49
CA TRP A 149 -29.77 15.72 -9.93
C TRP A 149 -30.81 16.16 -10.96
N SER A 150 -30.40 16.43 -12.21
CA SER A 150 -31.34 16.74 -13.29
C SER A 150 -32.24 15.55 -13.64
N TRP A 151 -31.70 14.33 -13.59
CA TRP A 151 -32.48 13.10 -13.80
C TRP A 151 -33.53 12.90 -12.71
N MET A 152 -33.21 13.14 -11.43
CA MET A 152 -34.19 13.04 -10.34
C MET A 152 -35.38 14.01 -10.52
N ARG A 153 -35.21 15.12 -11.24
CA ARG A 153 -36.27 16.08 -11.53
C ARG A 153 -37.06 15.78 -12.81
N THR A 154 -36.41 15.22 -13.82
CA THR A 154 -36.98 15.08 -15.17
C THR A 154 -37.31 13.65 -15.56
N GLY A 155 -36.67 12.65 -14.95
CA GLY A 155 -36.74 11.25 -15.34
C GLY A 155 -36.20 10.93 -16.74
N SER A 156 -35.60 11.91 -17.43
CA SER A 156 -35.26 11.76 -18.85
C SER A 156 -33.89 11.13 -19.06
N PHE A 157 -33.87 9.89 -19.58
CA PHE A 157 -32.65 9.19 -19.96
C PHE A 157 -31.88 9.92 -21.07
N TRP A 158 -32.58 10.45 -22.08
CA TRP A 158 -31.95 11.04 -23.26
C TRP A 158 -31.09 12.27 -22.94
N TRP A 159 -31.52 13.09 -21.98
CA TRP A 159 -30.81 14.32 -21.62
C TRP A 159 -29.83 14.16 -20.45
N CYS A 160 -30.00 13.13 -19.62
CA CYS A 160 -29.17 12.94 -18.42
C CYS A 160 -28.30 11.68 -18.50
N GLY A 161 -28.92 10.54 -18.81
CA GLY A 161 -28.25 9.23 -18.84
C GLY A 161 -27.34 9.03 -20.05
N LEU A 162 -27.82 9.39 -21.25
CA LEU A 162 -27.03 9.25 -22.48
C LEU A 162 -25.75 10.10 -22.44
N PRO A 163 -25.76 11.39 -22.04
CA PRO A 163 -24.52 12.17 -21.91
C PRO A 163 -23.57 11.62 -20.86
N ALA A 164 -24.08 11.14 -19.71
CA ALA A 164 -23.25 10.53 -18.68
C ALA A 164 -22.53 9.27 -19.20
N LEU A 165 -23.25 8.41 -19.93
CA LEU A 165 -22.67 7.21 -20.55
C LEU A 165 -21.64 7.56 -21.63
N LEU A 166 -21.95 8.52 -22.51
CA LEU A 166 -21.02 8.93 -23.58
C LEU A 166 -19.73 9.53 -23.02
N LEU A 167 -19.83 10.40 -22.00
CA LEU A 167 -18.66 10.97 -21.33
C LEU A 167 -17.86 9.89 -20.59
N GLY A 168 -18.55 8.96 -19.92
CA GLY A 168 -17.91 7.83 -19.24
C GLY A 168 -17.15 6.91 -20.20
N VAL A 169 -17.76 6.55 -21.33
CA VAL A 169 -17.11 5.75 -22.38
C VAL A 169 -15.94 6.50 -23.01
N ALA A 170 -16.09 7.80 -23.26
CA ALA A 170 -14.99 8.64 -23.75
C ALA A 170 -13.81 8.67 -22.77
N ALA A 171 -14.08 8.74 -21.46
CA ALA A 171 -13.05 8.66 -20.43
C ALA A 171 -12.35 7.29 -20.39
N VAL A 172 -13.08 6.17 -20.56
CA VAL A 172 -12.47 4.83 -20.68
C VAL A 172 -11.57 4.75 -21.91
N LEU A 173 -12.06 5.21 -23.07
CA LEU A 173 -11.27 5.22 -24.31
C LEU A 173 -10.04 6.12 -24.18
N GLY A 174 -10.18 7.29 -23.56
CA GLY A 174 -9.08 8.18 -23.23
C GLY A 174 -8.04 7.52 -22.34
N ALA A 175 -8.46 6.83 -21.27
CA ALA A 175 -7.56 6.10 -20.39
C ALA A 175 -6.79 4.99 -21.13
N VAL A 176 -7.48 4.19 -21.94
CA VAL A 176 -6.85 3.14 -22.77
C VAL A 176 -5.87 3.74 -23.78
N TRP A 177 -6.21 4.87 -24.38
CA TRP A 177 -5.34 5.57 -25.32
C TRP A 177 -4.09 6.13 -24.64
N THR A 178 -4.23 6.73 -23.44
CA THR A 178 -3.09 7.18 -22.64
C THR A 178 -2.18 6.02 -22.25
N ALA A 179 -2.76 4.85 -21.95
CA ALA A 179 -2.01 3.64 -21.65
C ALA A 179 -1.21 3.13 -22.86
N ARG A 180 -1.84 3.05 -24.03
CA ARG A 180 -1.19 2.59 -25.27
C ARG A 180 -0.08 3.53 -25.75
N ARG A 181 -0.17 4.81 -25.44
CA ARG A 181 0.87 5.80 -25.78
C ARG A 181 2.08 5.79 -24.84
N GLY A 182 2.10 4.96 -23.80
CA GLY A 182 3.18 4.95 -22.82
C GLY A 182 3.26 6.25 -22.01
N THR A 183 2.14 6.95 -21.83
CA THR A 183 2.12 8.14 -20.96
C THR A 183 2.37 7.75 -19.50
N ARG A 184 2.75 8.72 -18.66
CA ARG A 184 3.00 8.46 -17.23
C ARG A 184 1.76 7.84 -16.55
N PRO A 185 1.93 6.81 -15.71
CA PRO A 185 0.80 6.04 -15.14
C PRO A 185 -0.13 6.90 -14.27
N ARG A 186 0.37 7.97 -13.66
CA ARG A 186 -0.41 8.92 -12.85
C ARG A 186 -1.49 9.63 -13.67
N VAL A 187 -1.21 9.98 -14.92
CA VAL A 187 -2.16 10.66 -15.80
C VAL A 187 -3.26 9.70 -16.24
N GLY A 188 -2.86 8.50 -16.69
CA GLY A 188 -3.82 7.46 -17.05
C GLY A 188 -4.76 7.09 -15.90
N LEU A 189 -4.24 7.06 -14.66
CA LEU A 189 -5.05 6.85 -13.45
C LEU A 189 -6.13 7.92 -13.29
N GLY A 190 -5.79 9.20 -13.42
CA GLY A 190 -6.78 10.28 -13.29
C GLY A 190 -7.88 10.19 -14.36
N VAL A 191 -7.50 9.96 -15.62
CA VAL A 191 -8.49 9.75 -16.69
C VAL A 191 -9.36 8.52 -16.42
N ALA A 192 -8.76 7.42 -15.95
CA ALA A 192 -9.49 6.20 -15.59
C ALA A 192 -10.47 6.41 -14.42
N LEU A 193 -10.08 7.14 -13.38
CA LEU A 193 -10.94 7.44 -12.24
C LEU A 193 -12.11 8.35 -12.63
N SER A 194 -11.93 9.25 -13.60
CA SER A 194 -13.01 10.11 -14.10
C SER A 194 -14.17 9.33 -14.74
N ALA A 195 -13.88 8.14 -15.31
CA ALA A 195 -14.90 7.29 -15.93
C ALA A 195 -15.86 6.67 -14.90
N VAL A 196 -15.39 6.35 -13.69
CA VAL A 196 -16.14 5.59 -12.69
C VAL A 196 -17.44 6.30 -12.25
N PRO A 197 -17.44 7.57 -11.79
CA PRO A 197 -18.67 8.24 -11.37
C PRO A 197 -19.62 8.49 -12.55
N LEU A 198 -19.09 8.79 -13.75
CA LEU A 198 -19.90 9.01 -14.95
C LEU A 198 -20.63 7.75 -15.39
N LEU A 199 -19.93 6.61 -15.44
CA LEU A 199 -20.53 5.33 -15.78
C LEU A 199 -21.47 4.83 -14.69
N PHE A 200 -21.17 5.07 -13.41
CA PHE A 200 -22.13 4.79 -12.34
C PHE A 200 -23.44 5.57 -12.55
N ALA A 201 -23.35 6.88 -12.75
CA ALA A 201 -24.52 7.73 -12.97
C ALA A 201 -25.29 7.33 -14.24
N GLY A 202 -24.58 7.13 -15.36
CA GLY A 202 -25.19 6.71 -16.62
C GLY A 202 -25.86 5.34 -16.55
N GLY A 203 -25.23 4.38 -15.88
CA GLY A 203 -25.79 3.05 -15.63
C GLY A 203 -27.02 3.09 -14.73
N ALA A 204 -27.01 3.93 -13.70
CA ALA A 204 -28.16 4.09 -12.81
C ALA A 204 -29.38 4.71 -13.50
N MET A 205 -29.16 5.59 -14.48
CA MET A 205 -30.23 6.22 -15.26
C MET A 205 -30.75 5.36 -16.41
N LEU A 206 -30.05 4.26 -16.75
CA LEU A 206 -30.51 3.34 -17.79
C LEU A 206 -31.79 2.60 -17.37
N ILE A 207 -31.98 2.41 -16.07
CA ILE A 207 -33.19 1.85 -15.50
C ILE A 207 -34.21 2.98 -15.24
N PRO A 208 -35.45 2.86 -15.75
CA PRO A 208 -36.51 3.82 -15.49
C PRO A 208 -36.72 4.06 -13.99
N PRO A 209 -37.19 5.25 -13.57
CA PRO A 209 -37.42 5.54 -12.18
C PRO A 209 -38.51 4.61 -11.58
N PRO A 210 -38.42 4.30 -10.28
CA PRO A 210 -39.44 3.47 -9.62
C PRO A 210 -40.80 4.14 -9.78
N TYR A 211 -41.79 3.38 -10.26
CA TYR A 211 -43.17 3.83 -10.54
C TYR A 211 -43.35 4.79 -11.73
N GLY A 212 -42.31 5.07 -12.52
CA GLY A 212 -42.40 5.94 -13.69
C GLY A 212 -42.50 7.44 -13.37
N GLU A 213 -42.42 7.82 -12.10
CA GLU A 213 -42.39 9.20 -11.66
C GLU A 213 -40.95 9.67 -11.39
N PRO A 214 -40.60 10.93 -11.72
CA PRO A 214 -39.28 11.47 -11.37
C PRO A 214 -39.05 11.43 -9.86
N GLY A 215 -37.93 10.86 -9.45
CA GLY A 215 -37.64 10.65 -8.03
C GLY A 215 -36.21 10.22 -7.75
N PRO A 216 -35.89 9.92 -6.48
CA PRO A 216 -34.57 9.43 -6.09
C PRO A 216 -34.28 8.06 -6.72
N PHE A 217 -32.99 7.71 -6.81
CA PHE A 217 -32.59 6.40 -7.32
C PHE A 217 -33.16 5.27 -6.46
N GLY A 218 -33.86 4.34 -7.10
CA GLY A 218 -34.26 3.08 -6.49
C GLY A 218 -33.10 2.09 -6.38
N ALA A 219 -33.32 0.99 -5.66
CA ALA A 219 -32.33 -0.08 -5.49
C ALA A 219 -31.87 -0.67 -6.84
N ALA A 220 -32.79 -0.87 -7.78
CA ALA A 220 -32.47 -1.37 -9.12
C ALA A 220 -31.51 -0.43 -9.88
N ASN A 221 -31.76 0.87 -9.81
CA ASN A 221 -30.94 1.90 -10.45
C ASN A 221 -29.51 1.89 -9.86
N LEU A 222 -29.41 1.86 -8.53
CA LEU A 222 -28.11 1.74 -7.86
C LEU A 222 -27.38 0.45 -8.26
N ALA A 223 -28.10 -0.66 -8.44
CA ALA A 223 -27.51 -1.93 -8.89
C ALA A 223 -26.92 -1.79 -10.30
N ALA A 224 -27.66 -1.23 -11.27
CA ALA A 224 -27.14 -1.05 -12.62
C ALA A 224 -25.95 -0.09 -12.69
N GLY A 225 -26.00 1.01 -11.95
CA GLY A 225 -24.86 1.94 -11.83
C GLY A 225 -23.62 1.24 -11.25
N ALA A 226 -23.80 0.48 -10.16
CA ALA A 226 -22.72 -0.25 -9.51
C ALA A 226 -22.12 -1.34 -10.41
N VAL A 227 -22.95 -2.08 -11.16
CA VAL A 227 -22.48 -3.08 -12.13
C VAL A 227 -21.64 -2.40 -13.22
N LEU A 228 -22.10 -1.29 -13.79
CA LEU A 228 -21.36 -0.61 -14.84
C LEU A 228 -20.03 -0.04 -14.32
N ALA A 229 -20.03 0.50 -13.10
CA ALA A 229 -18.80 0.93 -12.43
C ALA A 229 -17.83 -0.25 -12.21
N ALA A 230 -18.31 -1.41 -11.75
CA ALA A 230 -17.50 -2.61 -11.56
C ALA A 230 -16.91 -3.12 -12.89
N VAL A 231 -17.74 -3.23 -13.93
CA VAL A 231 -17.28 -3.66 -15.26
C VAL A 231 -16.24 -2.68 -15.81
N SER A 232 -16.48 -1.38 -15.71
CA SER A 232 -15.54 -0.37 -16.22
C SER A 232 -14.17 -0.44 -15.54
N THR A 233 -14.15 -0.61 -14.22
CA THR A 233 -12.91 -0.69 -13.43
C THR A 233 -12.18 -2.01 -13.69
N ILE A 234 -12.89 -3.13 -13.88
CA ILE A 234 -12.29 -4.40 -14.32
C ILE A 234 -11.68 -4.25 -15.71
N VAL A 235 -12.40 -3.65 -16.66
CA VAL A 235 -11.92 -3.44 -18.05
C VAL A 235 -10.69 -2.54 -18.04
N LEU A 236 -10.71 -1.42 -17.31
CA LEU A 236 -9.57 -0.52 -17.17
C LEU A 236 -8.35 -1.22 -16.55
N LEU A 237 -8.56 -2.02 -15.50
CA LEU A 237 -7.48 -2.80 -14.89
C LEU A 237 -6.87 -3.81 -15.87
N ARG A 238 -7.71 -4.50 -16.66
CA ARG A 238 -7.26 -5.48 -17.67
C ARG A 238 -6.54 -4.84 -18.85
N LEU A 239 -6.98 -3.67 -19.30
CA LEU A 239 -6.44 -3.02 -20.49
C LEU A 239 -5.21 -2.14 -20.21
N THR A 240 -5.12 -1.55 -19.02
CA THR A 240 -4.02 -0.62 -18.67
C THR A 240 -2.96 -1.27 -17.78
N GLY A 241 -3.34 -2.22 -16.91
CA GLY A 241 -2.43 -2.84 -15.93
C GLY A 241 -1.90 -1.88 -14.86
N TRP A 242 -2.37 -0.63 -14.83
CA TRP A 242 -1.87 0.40 -13.92
C TRP A 242 -2.71 0.51 -12.65
N ALA A 243 -2.07 1.03 -11.59
CA ALA A 243 -2.75 1.43 -10.36
C ALA A 243 -3.66 0.34 -9.76
N VAL A 244 -3.14 -0.88 -9.72
CA VAL A 244 -3.85 -2.09 -9.27
C VAL A 244 -4.59 -1.84 -7.96
N ALA A 245 -3.96 -1.17 -7.00
CA ALA A 245 -4.59 -0.85 -5.71
C ALA A 245 -5.87 0.00 -5.85
N THR A 246 -5.85 1.10 -6.59
CA THR A 246 -7.02 1.99 -6.71
C THR A 246 -8.13 1.35 -7.54
N MET A 247 -7.77 0.66 -8.63
CA MET A 247 -8.75 -0.03 -9.46
C MET A 247 -9.38 -1.20 -8.70
N LEU A 248 -8.59 -1.97 -7.95
CA LEU A 248 -9.11 -3.05 -7.12
C LEU A 248 -9.99 -2.53 -5.98
N ALA A 249 -9.64 -1.39 -5.37
CA ALA A 249 -10.49 -0.75 -4.37
C ALA A 249 -11.84 -0.35 -4.99
N ALA A 250 -11.81 0.26 -6.18
CA ALA A 250 -13.03 0.67 -6.88
C ALA A 250 -13.88 -0.53 -7.33
N THR A 251 -13.28 -1.59 -7.86
CA THR A 251 -14.00 -2.82 -8.27
C THR A 251 -14.65 -3.50 -7.05
N THR A 252 -13.92 -3.66 -5.95
CA THR A 252 -14.43 -4.33 -4.74
C THR A 252 -15.55 -3.53 -4.09
N LEU A 253 -15.46 -2.19 -4.06
CA LEU A 253 -16.56 -1.33 -3.62
C LEU A 253 -17.77 -1.41 -4.54
N ALA A 254 -17.57 -1.36 -5.85
CA ALA A 254 -18.65 -1.46 -6.83
C ALA A 254 -19.34 -2.84 -6.77
N LEU A 255 -18.59 -3.92 -6.55
CA LEU A 255 -19.14 -5.26 -6.34
C LEU A 255 -19.93 -5.35 -5.03
N ALA A 256 -19.43 -4.78 -3.93
CA ALA A 256 -20.15 -4.75 -2.66
C ALA A 256 -21.45 -3.94 -2.78
N ALA A 257 -21.40 -2.78 -3.44
CA ALA A 257 -22.58 -1.96 -3.72
C ALA A 257 -23.58 -2.70 -4.62
N THR A 258 -23.09 -3.42 -5.64
CA THR A 258 -23.91 -4.27 -6.51
C THR A 258 -24.61 -5.36 -5.70
N ALA A 259 -23.88 -6.10 -4.88
CA ALA A 259 -24.45 -7.16 -4.06
C ALA A 259 -25.51 -6.62 -3.09
N ALA A 260 -25.25 -5.48 -2.44
CA ALA A 260 -26.21 -4.83 -1.55
C ALA A 260 -27.47 -4.36 -2.30
N ALA A 261 -27.29 -3.70 -3.45
CA ALA A 261 -28.39 -3.16 -4.25
C ALA A 261 -29.24 -4.26 -4.91
N LEU A 262 -28.63 -5.34 -5.42
CA LEU A 262 -29.36 -6.50 -5.93
C LEU A 262 -30.14 -7.19 -4.81
N THR A 263 -29.54 -7.35 -3.63
CA THR A 263 -30.25 -7.89 -2.46
C THR A 263 -31.46 -7.02 -2.13
N ALA A 264 -31.30 -5.70 -2.06
CA ALA A 264 -32.41 -4.77 -1.84
C ALA A 264 -33.48 -4.80 -2.95
N THR A 265 -33.12 -5.16 -4.18
CA THR A 265 -34.04 -5.18 -5.33
C THR A 265 -34.86 -6.47 -5.38
N TYR A 266 -34.23 -7.63 -5.15
CA TYR A 266 -34.87 -8.94 -5.27
C TYR A 266 -35.45 -9.47 -3.97
N THR A 267 -35.05 -8.91 -2.83
CA THR A 267 -35.57 -9.30 -1.52
C THR A 267 -36.23 -8.10 -0.85
N ASN A 268 -37.32 -8.34 -0.13
CA ASN A 268 -37.97 -7.31 0.70
C ASN A 268 -37.19 -7.06 2.02
N LEU A 269 -35.87 -7.16 1.99
CA LEU A 269 -35.02 -6.93 3.15
C LEU A 269 -34.84 -5.43 3.38
N GLY A 270 -35.04 -5.00 4.62
CA GLY A 270 -34.81 -3.61 5.01
C GLY A 270 -33.32 -3.24 4.96
N ILE A 271 -33.04 -1.94 4.83
CA ILE A 271 -31.67 -1.41 4.80
C ILE A 271 -30.88 -1.82 6.07
N HIS A 272 -31.54 -1.95 7.22
CA HIS A 272 -30.93 -2.48 8.44
C HIS A 272 -30.37 -3.89 8.29
N GLN A 273 -31.09 -4.76 7.56
CA GLN A 273 -30.69 -6.16 7.38
C GLN A 273 -29.50 -6.26 6.43
N ILE A 274 -29.53 -5.46 5.37
CA ILE A 274 -28.42 -5.34 4.41
C ILE A 274 -27.19 -4.74 5.10
N GLY A 275 -27.38 -3.71 5.93
CA GLY A 275 -26.30 -3.08 6.70
C GLY A 275 -25.67 -4.04 7.70
N GLY A 276 -26.48 -4.82 8.44
CA GLY A 276 -25.99 -5.87 9.33
C GLY A 276 -25.21 -6.95 8.57
N GLY A 277 -25.73 -7.41 7.43
CA GLY A 277 -25.02 -8.35 6.54
C GLY A 277 -23.70 -7.79 6.00
N ALA A 278 -23.69 -6.52 5.59
CA ALA A 278 -22.50 -5.85 5.08
C ALA A 278 -21.42 -5.69 6.16
N LEU A 279 -21.79 -5.42 7.42
CA LEU A 279 -20.86 -5.40 8.54
C LEU A 279 -20.23 -6.78 8.79
N LEU A 280 -21.03 -7.85 8.76
CA LEU A 280 -20.55 -9.23 8.88
C LEU A 280 -19.57 -9.59 7.76
N ILE A 281 -19.98 -9.39 6.51
CA ILE A 281 -19.16 -9.70 5.33
C ILE A 281 -17.89 -8.84 5.33
N GLY A 282 -17.99 -7.56 5.66
CA GLY A 282 -16.84 -6.65 5.76
C GLY A 282 -15.82 -7.13 6.80
N LEU A 283 -16.27 -7.59 7.96
CA LEU A 283 -15.37 -8.09 9.01
C LEU A 283 -14.71 -9.42 8.63
N VAL A 284 -15.47 -10.31 7.97
CA VAL A 284 -14.93 -11.56 7.40
C VAL A 284 -13.88 -11.25 6.34
N LEU A 285 -14.20 -10.37 5.38
CA LEU A 285 -13.26 -9.94 4.34
C LEU A 285 -12.01 -9.30 4.93
N LEU A 286 -12.13 -8.48 5.98
CA LEU A 286 -10.98 -7.88 6.66
C LEU A 286 -10.05 -8.96 7.23
N THR A 287 -10.61 -10.03 7.77
CA THR A 287 -9.84 -11.16 8.34
C THR A 287 -9.16 -11.99 7.25
N PHE A 288 -9.80 -12.15 6.09
CA PHE A 288 -9.27 -12.92 4.96
C PHE A 288 -8.51 -12.09 3.92
N ALA A 289 -8.34 -10.78 4.14
CA ALA A 289 -7.81 -9.85 3.14
C ALA A 289 -6.43 -10.25 2.61
N SER A 290 -5.51 -10.67 3.49
CA SER A 290 -4.17 -11.13 3.09
C SER A 290 -4.22 -12.38 2.22
N ARG A 291 -5.07 -13.36 2.57
CA ARG A 291 -5.25 -14.58 1.79
C ARG A 291 -5.85 -14.30 0.41
N LEU A 292 -6.83 -13.41 0.35
CA LEU A 292 -7.41 -12.97 -0.93
C LEU A 292 -6.37 -12.27 -1.81
N ALA A 293 -5.52 -11.42 -1.23
CA ALA A 293 -4.46 -10.74 -1.98
C ALA A 293 -3.43 -11.72 -2.57
N VAL A 294 -3.00 -12.73 -1.80
CA VAL A 294 -2.09 -13.80 -2.27
C VAL A 294 -2.75 -14.63 -3.36
N MET A 295 -4.03 -14.98 -3.19
CA MET A 295 -4.81 -15.70 -4.19
C MET A 295 -4.96 -14.90 -5.50
N LEU A 296 -5.23 -13.59 -5.40
CA LEU A 296 -5.30 -12.70 -6.57
C LEU A 296 -3.96 -12.59 -7.30
N ALA A 297 -2.85 -12.62 -6.56
CA ALA A 297 -1.51 -12.56 -7.11
C ALA A 297 -1.00 -13.90 -7.67
N ARG A 298 -1.75 -15.00 -7.47
CA ARG A 298 -1.37 -16.36 -7.90
C ARG A 298 0.04 -16.73 -7.44
N ILE A 299 0.38 -16.36 -6.21
CA ILE A 299 1.60 -16.85 -5.58
C ILE A 299 1.33 -18.31 -5.22
N GLN A 300 2.02 -19.22 -5.90
CA GLN A 300 1.95 -20.64 -5.61
C GLN A 300 2.81 -20.90 -4.36
N PRO A 301 2.26 -21.55 -3.31
CA PRO A 301 3.10 -21.99 -2.20
C PRO A 301 4.13 -22.98 -2.72
N PRO A 302 5.37 -22.97 -2.19
CA PRO A 302 6.38 -23.93 -2.60
C PRO A 302 5.88 -25.34 -2.31
N ASP A 303 6.03 -26.25 -3.28
CA ASP A 303 5.67 -27.65 -3.11
C ASP A 303 6.75 -28.30 -2.23
N LEU A 304 6.46 -28.47 -0.94
CA LEU A 304 7.34 -29.24 -0.07
C LEU A 304 7.23 -30.74 -0.44
N PRO A 305 8.36 -31.44 -0.66
CA PRO A 305 8.32 -32.86 -0.93
C PRO A 305 7.75 -33.62 0.28
N ASP A 306 6.95 -34.65 -0.01
CA ASP A 306 6.40 -35.52 1.03
C ASP A 306 7.53 -36.17 1.85
N PRO A 307 7.38 -36.28 3.18
CA PRO A 307 8.41 -36.85 4.03
C PRO A 307 8.74 -38.28 3.60
N GLY A 308 9.99 -38.50 3.17
CA GLY A 308 10.51 -39.78 2.70
C GLY A 308 10.87 -39.85 1.21
N ASN A 309 10.60 -38.81 0.42
CA ASN A 309 11.12 -38.71 -0.94
C ASN A 309 12.54 -38.11 -0.94
N ASP A 310 13.42 -38.66 -1.78
CA ASP A 310 14.78 -38.15 -1.95
C ASP A 310 14.73 -36.73 -2.53
N VAL A 311 15.18 -35.77 -1.73
CA VAL A 311 15.25 -34.36 -2.12
C VAL A 311 16.61 -34.14 -2.79
N THR A 312 16.60 -33.83 -4.08
CA THR A 312 17.83 -33.37 -4.74
C THR A 312 18.25 -32.03 -4.12
N PRO A 313 19.54 -31.81 -3.79
CA PRO A 313 19.99 -30.56 -3.18
C PRO A 313 19.57 -29.30 -3.97
N ALA A 314 19.43 -29.44 -5.29
CA ALA A 314 18.96 -28.40 -6.19
C ALA A 314 17.51 -27.91 -5.90
N SER A 315 16.60 -28.77 -5.43
CA SER A 315 15.21 -28.36 -5.16
C SER A 315 15.04 -27.65 -3.81
N LEU A 316 15.93 -27.92 -2.84
CA LEU A 316 16.03 -27.15 -1.60
C LEU A 316 16.70 -25.79 -1.85
N ALA A 317 17.72 -25.76 -2.70
CA ALA A 317 18.39 -24.55 -3.14
C ALA A 317 17.41 -23.60 -3.85
N ASP A 318 16.57 -24.09 -4.78
CA ASP A 318 15.55 -23.26 -5.47
C ASP A 318 14.51 -22.60 -4.52
N ILE A 319 14.27 -23.16 -3.33
CA ILE A 319 13.35 -22.58 -2.34
C ILE A 319 13.99 -21.41 -1.58
N PHE A 320 15.32 -21.43 -1.38
CA PHE A 320 16.05 -20.41 -0.64
C PHE A 320 16.84 -19.44 -1.54
N ASP A 321 17.16 -19.82 -2.77
CA ASP A 321 18.01 -19.05 -3.70
C ASP A 321 17.26 -18.01 -4.53
N ALA A 322 15.93 -17.89 -4.34
CA ALA A 322 15.16 -16.77 -4.89
C ALA A 322 15.64 -15.39 -4.36
N GLU A 323 16.48 -15.36 -3.33
CA GLU A 323 17.04 -14.14 -2.74
C GLU A 323 18.55 -13.95 -2.99
N SER A 324 19.28 -14.98 -3.44
CA SER A 324 20.75 -14.96 -3.66
C SER A 324 21.17 -14.92 -5.15
N GLY A 325 20.25 -15.13 -6.10
CA GLY A 325 20.55 -15.31 -7.52
C GLY A 325 20.77 -14.06 -8.38
N ALA A 326 21.36 -12.97 -7.86
CA ALA A 326 21.80 -11.83 -8.68
C ALA A 326 23.26 -11.94 -9.15
N ALA A 327 24.00 -13.00 -8.77
CA ALA A 327 25.46 -13.03 -8.89
C ALA A 327 26.09 -14.22 -9.63
N ASP A 328 25.42 -15.37 -9.77
CA ASP A 328 26.09 -16.56 -10.33
C ASP A 328 25.54 -16.96 -11.70
N GLY A 329 26.04 -16.27 -12.72
CA GLY A 329 26.02 -16.74 -14.10
C GLY A 329 27.37 -17.32 -14.46
N ARG A 330 27.60 -18.62 -14.26
CA ARG A 330 28.42 -19.50 -15.13
C ARG A 330 28.51 -20.93 -14.55
N ILE A 331 28.57 -21.90 -15.46
CA ILE A 331 28.83 -23.34 -15.29
C ILE A 331 27.61 -24.21 -14.89
N SER A 332 26.72 -24.46 -15.85
CA SER A 332 26.12 -25.79 -16.06
C SER A 332 25.55 -25.90 -17.47
N ALA A 333 26.28 -26.60 -18.34
CA ALA A 333 25.85 -26.98 -19.66
C ALA A 333 24.90 -28.19 -19.57
N ASP A 334 23.62 -27.95 -19.32
CA ASP A 334 22.55 -28.92 -19.56
C ASP A 334 21.36 -28.24 -20.28
N PRO A 335 20.90 -28.70 -21.46
CA PRO A 335 19.91 -27.99 -22.28
C PRO A 335 18.46 -28.06 -21.75
N SER A 336 18.23 -28.58 -20.55
CA SER A 336 16.89 -28.84 -20.02
C SER A 336 16.41 -27.86 -18.92
N HIS A 337 17.24 -26.91 -18.51
CA HIS A 337 16.91 -25.98 -17.42
C HIS A 337 16.54 -24.59 -17.96
N GLU A 338 15.28 -24.19 -17.76
CA GLU A 338 14.82 -22.83 -18.02
C GLU A 338 15.67 -21.79 -17.26
N PRO A 339 15.88 -20.58 -17.81
CA PRO A 339 16.83 -19.62 -17.25
C PRO A 339 16.41 -19.15 -15.85
N ARG A 340 17.18 -19.54 -14.81
CA ARG A 340 16.93 -19.28 -13.38
C ARG A 340 16.65 -17.82 -13.02
N GLY A 341 17.21 -16.85 -13.75
CA GLY A 341 16.94 -15.41 -13.54
C GLY A 341 15.50 -14.96 -13.85
N ARG A 342 14.72 -15.75 -14.60
CA ARG A 342 13.31 -15.44 -14.91
C ARG A 342 12.39 -15.73 -13.71
N THR A 343 12.76 -16.66 -12.83
CA THR A 343 11.90 -17.08 -11.72
C THR A 343 11.93 -16.07 -10.56
N GLY A 344 13.11 -15.57 -10.18
CA GLY A 344 13.26 -14.58 -9.10
C GLY A 344 12.57 -13.24 -9.39
N SER A 345 12.72 -12.74 -10.62
CA SER A 345 12.03 -11.51 -11.07
C SER A 345 10.49 -11.68 -11.12
N ASP A 346 10.00 -12.89 -11.41
CA ASP A 346 8.56 -13.18 -11.38
C ASP A 346 8.02 -13.18 -9.95
N ILE A 347 8.72 -13.79 -8.98
CA ILE A 347 8.31 -13.79 -7.56
C ILE A 347 8.24 -12.36 -7.01
N GLU A 348 9.25 -11.53 -7.26
CA GLU A 348 9.27 -10.14 -6.80
C GLU A 348 8.12 -9.34 -7.41
N SER A 349 7.85 -9.52 -8.71
CA SER A 349 6.74 -8.85 -9.39
C SER A 349 5.37 -9.28 -8.83
N ARG A 350 5.18 -10.57 -8.56
CA ARG A 350 3.96 -11.13 -7.94
C ARG A 350 3.80 -10.67 -6.50
N ALA A 351 4.89 -10.56 -5.73
CA ALA A 351 4.88 -10.02 -4.38
C ALA A 351 4.47 -8.54 -4.38
N ARG A 352 5.04 -7.71 -5.27
CA ARG A 352 4.64 -6.31 -5.47
C ARG A 352 3.16 -6.21 -5.86
N TYR A 353 2.69 -7.08 -6.75
CA TYR A 353 1.28 -7.15 -7.13
C TYR A 353 0.37 -7.55 -5.96
N ALA A 354 0.76 -8.53 -5.13
CA ALA A 354 0.02 -8.94 -3.94
C ALA A 354 -0.12 -7.79 -2.93
N VAL A 355 0.95 -7.03 -2.69
CA VAL A 355 0.91 -5.85 -1.81
C VAL A 355 -0.03 -4.78 -2.37
N ALA A 356 0.00 -4.53 -3.68
CA ALA A 356 -0.91 -3.60 -4.34
C ALA A 356 -2.38 -4.06 -4.23
N CYS A 357 -2.64 -5.35 -4.43
CA CYS A 357 -3.97 -5.94 -4.23
C CYS A 357 -4.44 -5.78 -2.78
N LEU A 358 -3.58 -6.07 -1.80
CA LEU A 358 -3.92 -5.92 -0.38
C LEU A 358 -4.23 -4.46 -0.03
N ARG A 359 -3.44 -3.49 -0.54
CA ARG A 359 -3.74 -2.05 -0.37
C ARG A 359 -5.14 -1.71 -0.87
N GLY A 360 -5.48 -2.12 -2.09
CA GLY A 360 -6.80 -1.85 -2.66
C GLY A 360 -7.94 -2.49 -1.86
N LEU A 361 -7.76 -3.74 -1.47
CA LEU A 361 -8.75 -4.50 -0.73
C LEU A 361 -8.99 -3.93 0.67
N ILE A 362 -7.94 -3.53 1.40
CA ILE A 362 -8.08 -2.90 2.73
C ILE A 362 -8.80 -1.55 2.61
N VAL A 363 -8.47 -0.72 1.62
CA VAL A 363 -9.17 0.55 1.39
C VAL A 363 -10.67 0.30 1.18
N ALA A 364 -11.04 -0.66 0.34
CA ALA A 364 -12.44 -0.97 0.06
C ALA A 364 -13.18 -1.62 1.24
N ILE A 365 -12.55 -2.52 1.97
CA ILE A 365 -13.18 -3.14 3.14
C ILE A 365 -13.39 -2.10 4.25
N ALA A 366 -12.41 -1.20 4.45
CA ALA A 366 -12.50 -0.13 5.43
C ALA A 366 -13.65 0.83 5.08
N THR A 367 -13.78 1.25 3.81
CA THR A 367 -14.89 2.11 3.37
C THR A 367 -16.23 1.38 3.43
N LEU A 368 -16.31 0.10 3.05
CA LEU A 368 -17.51 -0.72 3.18
C LEU A 368 -17.99 -0.78 4.63
N LEU A 369 -17.10 -1.11 5.57
CA LEU A 369 -17.41 -1.16 6.99
C LEU A 369 -17.86 0.19 7.52
N ALA A 370 -17.20 1.27 7.12
CA ALA A 370 -17.57 2.62 7.53
C ALA A 370 -18.97 3.01 7.03
N VAL A 371 -19.24 2.82 5.75
CA VAL A 371 -20.53 3.12 5.14
C VAL A 371 -21.63 2.26 5.76
N ALA A 372 -21.40 0.96 5.97
CA ALA A 372 -22.38 0.07 6.58
C ALA A 372 -22.68 0.44 8.03
N ALA A 373 -21.66 0.78 8.83
CA ALA A 373 -21.84 1.21 10.22
C ALA A 373 -22.67 2.51 10.31
N VAL A 374 -22.38 3.49 9.46
CA VAL A 374 -23.14 4.74 9.40
C VAL A 374 -24.56 4.50 8.88
N ALA A 375 -24.73 3.70 7.81
CA ALA A 375 -26.03 3.40 7.23
C ALA A 375 -26.98 2.76 8.25
N VAL A 376 -26.51 1.78 9.02
CA VAL A 376 -27.31 1.14 10.07
C VAL A 376 -27.79 2.17 11.12
N CYS A 377 -26.96 3.15 11.48
CA CYS A 377 -27.35 4.22 12.40
C CYS A 377 -28.33 5.21 11.77
N VAL A 378 -28.20 5.53 10.48
CA VAL A 378 -29.12 6.43 9.76
C VAL A 378 -30.54 5.88 9.76
N VAL A 379 -30.71 4.57 9.58
CA VAL A 379 -32.03 3.95 9.47
C VAL A 379 -32.65 3.67 10.86
N SER A 380 -31.84 3.47 11.91
CA SER A 380 -32.27 3.39 13.33
C SER A 380 -31.65 4.54 14.13
N PRO A 381 -32.08 5.79 13.91
CA PRO A 381 -31.50 6.94 14.59
C PRO A 381 -31.70 6.82 16.12
N GLY A 382 -30.59 6.83 16.88
CA GLY A 382 -30.59 6.73 18.34
C GLY A 382 -30.68 5.30 18.91
N GLY A 383 -30.67 4.26 18.07
CA GLY A 383 -30.67 2.87 18.52
C GLY A 383 -29.37 2.48 19.22
N ILE A 384 -29.47 2.01 20.48
CA ILE A 384 -28.29 1.68 21.31
C ILE A 384 -27.43 0.60 20.64
N ARG A 385 -28.04 -0.44 20.09
CA ARG A 385 -27.32 -1.53 19.42
C ARG A 385 -26.57 -1.05 18.17
N GLU A 386 -27.15 -0.14 17.40
CA GLU A 386 -26.55 0.46 16.21
C GLU A 386 -25.37 1.36 16.57
N ILE A 387 -25.50 2.17 17.62
CA ILE A 387 -24.40 2.99 18.14
C ILE A 387 -23.26 2.09 18.64
N VAL A 388 -23.58 1.05 19.43
CA VAL A 388 -22.56 0.14 19.99
C VAL A 388 -21.83 -0.62 18.88
N VAL A 389 -22.53 -1.13 17.86
CA VAL A 389 -21.85 -1.83 16.74
C VAL A 389 -20.97 -0.87 15.94
N ALA A 390 -21.41 0.37 15.70
CA ALA A 390 -20.63 1.36 14.98
C ALA A 390 -19.35 1.74 15.75
N MET A 391 -19.46 1.95 17.06
CA MET A 391 -18.29 2.22 17.92
C MET A 391 -17.36 1.02 18.01
N ALA A 392 -17.89 -0.20 18.05
CA ALA A 392 -17.09 -1.43 18.01
C ALA A 392 -16.33 -1.57 16.68
N VAL A 393 -16.97 -1.29 15.55
CA VAL A 393 -16.33 -1.29 14.22
C VAL A 393 -15.24 -0.22 14.15
N ALA A 394 -15.50 1.01 14.60
CA ALA A 394 -14.50 2.07 14.64
C ALA A 394 -13.28 1.67 15.49
N ALA A 395 -13.52 1.08 16.67
CA ALA A 395 -12.46 0.59 17.53
C ALA A 395 -11.64 -0.54 16.86
N ILE A 396 -12.30 -1.53 16.25
CA ILE A 396 -11.61 -2.60 15.49
C ILE A 396 -10.74 -2.00 14.39
N LEU A 397 -11.25 -1.05 13.60
CA LEU A 397 -10.50 -0.43 12.52
C LEU A 397 -9.23 0.27 13.02
N VAL A 398 -9.30 1.02 14.13
CA VAL A 398 -8.13 1.64 14.76
C VAL A 398 -7.14 0.60 15.29
N MET A 399 -7.63 -0.44 15.97
CA MET A 399 -6.76 -1.49 16.53
C MET A 399 -6.08 -2.32 15.44
N ARG A 400 -6.83 -2.62 14.36
CA ARG A 400 -6.32 -3.32 13.17
C ARG A 400 -5.24 -2.54 12.44
N ALA A 401 -5.30 -1.21 12.44
CA ALA A 401 -4.28 -0.37 11.79
C ALA A 401 -2.85 -0.65 12.30
N ARG A 402 -2.69 -1.10 13.56
CA ARG A 402 -1.39 -1.47 14.15
C ARG A 402 -0.75 -2.71 13.51
N TRP A 403 -1.55 -3.61 12.92
CA TRP A 403 -1.07 -4.84 12.31
C TRP A 403 -0.55 -4.66 10.88
N HIS A 404 -0.84 -3.50 10.26
CA HIS A 404 -0.46 -3.22 8.89
C HIS A 404 0.78 -2.31 8.84
N PRO A 405 1.95 -2.81 8.38
CA PRO A 405 3.15 -1.98 8.27
C PRO A 405 3.04 -0.93 7.14
N ASP A 406 2.13 -1.15 6.19
CA ASP A 406 1.91 -0.26 5.06
C ASP A 406 1.12 1.00 5.47
N ARG A 407 1.69 2.17 5.16
CA ARG A 407 1.10 3.48 5.52
C ARG A 407 -0.28 3.69 4.90
N VAL A 408 -0.50 3.25 3.67
CA VAL A 408 -1.79 3.45 2.97
C VAL A 408 -2.87 2.59 3.63
N GLN A 409 -2.54 1.33 3.97
CA GLN A 409 -3.46 0.43 4.65
C GLN A 409 -3.83 0.95 6.05
N ALA A 410 -2.84 1.40 6.84
CA ALA A 410 -3.07 1.95 8.17
C ALA A 410 -3.90 3.24 8.11
N LEU A 411 -3.58 4.18 7.21
CA LEU A 411 -4.34 5.43 7.05
C LEU A 411 -5.76 5.18 6.57
N ALA A 412 -6.01 4.19 5.70
CA ALA A 412 -7.34 3.86 5.24
C ALA A 412 -8.22 3.34 6.39
N LEU A 413 -7.69 2.48 7.26
CA LEU A 413 -8.40 1.96 8.42
C LEU A 413 -8.70 3.07 9.44
N ILE A 414 -7.72 3.93 9.74
CA ILE A 414 -7.91 5.08 10.65
C ILE A 414 -8.91 6.08 10.06
N GLY A 415 -8.80 6.39 8.77
CA GLY A 415 -9.73 7.26 8.07
C GLY A 415 -11.15 6.72 8.10
N ALA A 416 -11.33 5.41 7.88
CA ALA A 416 -12.63 4.75 8.00
C ALA A 416 -13.19 4.78 9.43
N ALA A 417 -12.35 4.62 10.45
CA ALA A 417 -12.79 4.78 11.84
C ALA A 417 -13.26 6.22 12.11
N ALA A 418 -12.54 7.22 11.61
CA ALA A 418 -12.92 8.63 11.73
C ALA A 418 -14.24 8.93 11.02
N THR A 419 -14.46 8.38 9.81
CA THR A 419 -15.74 8.55 9.10
C THR A 419 -16.90 7.90 9.83
N VAL A 420 -16.70 6.76 10.51
CA VAL A 420 -17.72 6.17 11.38
C VAL A 420 -18.07 7.10 12.53
N VAL A 421 -17.08 7.57 13.29
CA VAL A 421 -17.32 8.45 14.45
C VAL A 421 -18.02 9.74 14.03
N LEU A 422 -17.55 10.39 12.96
CA LEU A 422 -18.17 11.61 12.42
C LEU A 422 -19.58 11.35 11.89
N GLY A 423 -19.76 10.27 11.12
CA GLY A 423 -21.05 9.91 10.54
C GLY A 423 -22.10 9.62 11.60
N VAL A 424 -21.76 8.81 12.62
CA VAL A 424 -22.63 8.55 13.76
C VAL A 424 -22.90 9.83 14.54
N GLY A 425 -21.89 10.67 14.76
CA GLY A 425 -22.06 11.98 15.40
C GLY A 425 -23.08 12.86 14.68
N CYS A 426 -22.98 12.98 13.34
CA CYS A 426 -23.94 13.72 12.51
C CYS A 426 -25.36 13.14 12.63
N VAL A 427 -25.50 11.82 12.58
CA VAL A 427 -26.81 11.14 12.74
C VAL A 427 -27.41 11.47 14.10
N LEU A 428 -26.65 11.33 15.19
CA LEU A 428 -27.14 11.58 16.55
C LEU A 428 -27.52 13.04 16.78
N VAL A 429 -26.73 13.99 16.26
CA VAL A 429 -27.07 15.43 16.33
C VAL A 429 -28.35 15.74 15.57
N GLY A 430 -28.56 15.14 14.40
CA GLY A 430 -29.80 15.26 13.64
C GLY A 430 -31.01 14.63 14.34
N THR A 431 -30.78 13.57 15.12
CA THR A 431 -31.83 12.79 15.79
C THR A 431 -32.34 13.46 17.06
N TYR A 432 -31.43 13.85 17.97
CA TYR A 432 -31.82 14.45 19.24
C TYR A 432 -32.25 15.89 19.04
N SER A 433 -33.37 16.32 19.62
CA SER A 433 -33.85 17.71 19.55
C SER A 433 -33.31 18.58 20.70
N THR A 434 -32.91 17.96 21.81
CA THR A 434 -32.45 18.65 23.02
C THR A 434 -31.05 19.25 22.81
N PRO A 435 -30.88 20.58 22.98
CA PRO A 435 -29.59 21.25 22.73
C PRO A 435 -28.44 20.68 23.55
N TRP A 436 -28.70 20.38 24.83
CA TRP A 436 -27.69 19.80 25.73
C TRP A 436 -27.19 18.42 25.26
N VAL A 437 -28.08 17.57 24.71
CA VAL A 437 -27.67 16.26 24.20
C VAL A 437 -26.86 16.41 22.91
N ARG A 438 -27.26 17.32 22.00
CA ARG A 438 -26.46 17.63 20.80
C ARG A 438 -25.06 18.11 21.18
N LEU A 439 -24.95 19.00 22.17
CA LEU A 439 -23.68 19.50 22.67
C LEU A 439 -22.83 18.37 23.26
N LEU A 440 -23.43 17.45 24.03
CA LEU A 440 -22.73 16.28 24.54
C LEU A 440 -22.20 15.38 23.41
N VAL A 441 -22.99 15.12 22.36
CA VAL A 441 -22.52 14.35 21.20
C VAL A 441 -21.32 15.03 20.55
N VAL A 442 -21.39 16.34 20.30
CA VAL A 442 -20.26 17.09 19.72
C VAL A 442 -19.04 17.03 20.64
N LEU A 443 -19.21 17.21 21.95
CA LEU A 443 -18.12 17.13 22.93
C LEU A 443 -17.48 15.73 22.94
N THR A 444 -18.27 14.66 22.84
CA THR A 444 -17.73 13.29 22.77
C THR A 444 -16.89 13.08 21.50
N VAL A 445 -17.39 13.51 20.33
CA VAL A 445 -16.63 13.42 19.07
C VAL A 445 -15.33 14.20 19.15
N VAL A 446 -15.36 15.43 19.66
CA VAL A 446 -14.16 16.27 19.85
C VAL A 446 -13.19 15.63 20.85
N SER A 447 -13.69 15.03 21.93
CA SER A 447 -12.85 14.34 22.92
C SER A 447 -12.14 13.11 22.33
N ILE A 448 -12.81 12.34 21.48
CA ILE A 448 -12.23 11.18 20.79
C ILE A 448 -11.14 11.66 19.82
N ALA A 449 -11.40 12.73 19.05
CA ALA A 449 -10.42 13.32 18.16
C ALA A 449 -9.19 13.85 18.92
N GLY A 450 -9.41 14.55 20.04
CA GLY A 450 -8.34 15.04 20.92
C GLY A 450 -7.51 13.91 21.52
N ALA A 451 -8.15 12.85 22.02
CA ALA A 451 -7.47 11.66 22.53
C ALA A 451 -6.67 10.94 21.43
N GLY A 452 -7.22 10.84 20.22
CA GLY A 452 -6.53 10.29 19.06
C GLY A 452 -5.28 11.10 18.68
N CYS A 453 -5.38 12.43 18.67
CA CYS A 453 -4.24 13.33 18.43
C CYS A 453 -3.17 13.18 19.51
N ALA A 454 -3.56 13.22 20.79
CA ALA A 454 -2.63 13.02 21.91
C ALA A 454 -1.93 11.65 21.84
N GLY A 455 -2.69 10.60 21.51
CA GLY A 455 -2.16 9.25 21.29
C GLY A 455 -1.14 9.21 20.16
N ALA A 456 -1.46 9.82 19.01
CA ALA A 456 -0.58 9.85 17.83
C ALA A 456 0.77 10.52 18.13
N VAL A 457 0.79 11.57 18.95
CA VAL A 457 2.02 12.28 19.32
C VAL A 457 2.84 11.52 20.38
N GLN A 458 2.19 10.85 21.32
CA GLN A 458 2.87 10.24 22.48
C GLN A 458 3.30 8.78 22.27
N LEU A 459 2.50 7.98 21.54
CA LEU A 459 2.70 6.54 21.42
C LEU A 459 3.99 6.13 20.68
N PRO A 460 4.42 6.78 19.58
CA PRO A 460 5.62 6.35 18.86
C PRO A 460 6.89 6.36 19.72
N LYS A 461 6.94 7.22 20.74
CA LYS A 461 8.09 7.36 21.65
C LYS A 461 8.05 6.38 22.83
N ARG A 462 6.94 5.67 23.05
CA ARG A 462 6.75 4.80 24.21
C ARG A 462 6.77 3.32 23.82
N ARG A 463 7.67 2.56 24.46
CA ARG A 463 7.63 1.10 24.43
C ARG A 463 6.50 0.62 25.35
N LEU A 464 5.36 0.25 24.77
CA LEU A 464 4.24 -0.33 25.52
C LEU A 464 4.69 -1.62 26.23
N THR A 465 4.31 -1.78 27.49
CA THR A 465 4.60 -3.02 28.24
C THR A 465 3.91 -4.22 27.58
N PRO A 466 4.48 -5.44 27.69
CA PRO A 466 3.86 -6.65 27.14
C PRO A 466 2.41 -6.86 27.62
N VAL A 467 2.12 -6.53 28.88
CA VAL A 467 0.78 -6.64 29.47
C VAL A 467 -0.21 -5.68 28.78
N THR A 468 0.18 -4.42 28.57
CA THR A 468 -0.68 -3.45 27.87
C THR A 468 -0.96 -3.88 26.44
N ARG A 469 0.05 -4.37 25.71
CA ARG A 469 -0.14 -4.89 24.35
C ARG A 469 -1.12 -6.05 24.34
N ARG A 470 -0.96 -7.00 25.27
CA ARG A 470 -1.86 -8.15 25.41
C ARG A 470 -3.29 -7.74 25.75
N MET A 471 -3.49 -6.74 26.60
CA MET A 471 -4.82 -6.22 26.92
C MET A 471 -5.50 -5.59 25.71
N ILE A 472 -4.75 -4.87 24.87
CA ILE A 472 -5.25 -4.33 23.59
C ILE A 472 -5.65 -5.50 22.68
N ASP A 473 -4.83 -6.55 22.56
CA ASP A 473 -5.17 -7.71 21.71
C ASP A 473 -6.44 -8.42 22.20
N LEU A 474 -6.59 -8.60 23.52
CA LEU A 474 -7.79 -9.21 24.12
C LEU A 474 -9.05 -8.37 23.86
N LEU A 475 -8.94 -7.04 23.98
CA LEU A 475 -10.04 -6.14 23.66
C LEU A 475 -10.39 -6.20 22.17
N GLU A 476 -9.40 -6.28 21.29
CA GLU A 476 -9.62 -6.43 19.84
C GLU A 476 -10.39 -7.73 19.55
N TYR A 477 -9.99 -8.85 20.16
CA TYR A 477 -10.68 -10.13 20.00
C TYR A 477 -12.11 -10.10 20.56
N ALA A 478 -12.33 -9.46 21.71
CA ALA A 478 -13.67 -9.29 22.27
C ALA A 478 -14.59 -8.50 21.32
N LEU A 479 -14.08 -7.42 20.71
CA LEU A 479 -14.82 -6.63 19.74
C LEU A 479 -15.11 -7.40 18.45
N ILE A 480 -14.14 -8.19 17.95
CA ILE A 480 -14.32 -9.05 16.77
C ILE A 480 -15.42 -10.08 17.00
N VAL A 481 -15.62 -10.58 18.22
CA VAL A 481 -16.74 -11.48 18.57
C VAL A 481 -18.05 -10.73 18.77
N LEU A 482 -17.99 -9.52 19.35
CA LEU A 482 -19.18 -8.71 19.63
C LEU A 482 -19.88 -8.23 18.35
N VAL A 483 -19.13 -7.79 17.34
CA VAL A 483 -19.70 -7.23 16.10
C VAL A 483 -20.61 -8.23 15.38
N PRO A 484 -20.24 -9.51 15.17
CA PRO A 484 -21.13 -10.48 14.56
C PRO A 484 -22.43 -10.70 15.33
N VAL A 485 -22.36 -10.77 16.67
CA VAL A 485 -23.55 -10.94 17.51
C VAL A 485 -24.50 -9.75 17.33
N LEU A 486 -23.98 -8.53 17.41
CA LEU A 486 -24.78 -7.32 17.21
C LEU A 486 -25.30 -7.19 15.78
N ALA A 487 -24.49 -7.52 14.78
CA ALA A 487 -24.89 -7.47 13.38
C ALA A 487 -26.01 -8.46 13.05
N CYS A 488 -25.95 -9.70 13.57
CA CYS A 488 -27.04 -10.67 13.48
C CYS A 488 -28.32 -10.19 14.19
N TRP A 489 -28.17 -9.49 15.32
CA TRP A 489 -29.31 -8.90 16.02
C TRP A 489 -29.94 -7.74 15.23
N ILE A 490 -29.13 -6.85 14.69
CA ILE A 490 -29.58 -5.73 13.85
C ILE A 490 -30.26 -6.25 12.58
N ALA A 491 -29.73 -7.33 11.98
CA ALA A 491 -30.33 -7.98 10.83
C ALA A 491 -31.64 -8.74 11.14
N GLY A 492 -32.01 -8.86 12.43
CA GLY A 492 -33.24 -9.52 12.85
C GLY A 492 -33.18 -11.05 12.82
N ILE A 493 -31.99 -11.65 12.74
CA ILE A 493 -31.81 -13.11 12.67
C ILE A 493 -32.34 -13.76 13.96
N TYR A 494 -32.00 -13.21 15.13
CA TYR A 494 -32.51 -13.76 16.41
C TYR A 494 -34.02 -13.64 16.55
N THR A 495 -34.61 -12.54 16.04
CA THR A 495 -36.06 -12.37 16.03
C THR A 495 -36.76 -13.33 15.07
N ALA A 496 -36.11 -13.66 13.94
CA ALA A 496 -36.61 -14.65 13.00
C ALA A 496 -36.53 -16.07 13.60
N LEU A 497 -35.40 -16.42 14.21
CA LEU A 497 -35.20 -17.72 14.87
C LEU A 497 -36.18 -17.96 16.02
N ARG A 498 -36.58 -16.92 16.75
CA ARG A 498 -37.58 -17.04 17.83
C ARG A 498 -39.01 -17.33 17.33
N ARG A 499 -39.30 -17.04 16.05
CA ARG A 499 -40.63 -17.23 15.45
C ARG A 499 -40.80 -18.61 14.79
N ILE A 500 -39.71 -19.33 14.57
CA ILE A 500 -39.67 -20.74 14.16
C ILE A 500 -39.83 -21.57 15.43
#